data_AF-A0A2V8Q1Y3-F1
#
_entry.id   AF-A0A2V8Q1Y3-F1
#
_cell.length_a   1.000
_cell.length_b   1.000
_cell.length_c   1.000
_cell.angle_alpha   90.00
_cell.angle_beta   90.00
_cell.angle_gamma   90.00
#
_symmetry.space_group_name_H-M   'P 1'
#
loop_
_entity.id
_entity.type
_entity.pdbx_description
1 polymer ?
#
loop_
_entity_poly.entity_id
_entity_poly.type
_entity_poly.pdbx_seq_one_letter_code
_entity_poly.pdbx_strand_id
1 'polypeptide(L)'
;MVADIRPKTGAQTPERLKLSLAPAPVSRPADLRVLHIGKYYPPYRGGMESHLQCLSDELNGMVDLKVIVANAERRTMKAVIDGVNITRVGKFCDIKSAPVCPALVREIRRSKADIVHIHWPNPTAVLAYLASRHQGRLVFTYHSDIVRQRMLAVAFTPILRHALKKAAAIIVTSPNYIESSDILSEYRS
;
A
#
# COMPACT_ATOMS: atom_id res chain seq x y z
N MET A 1 14.70 -5.71 -1.33
CA MET A 1 14.54 -7.04 -1.95
C MET A 1 13.08 -7.15 -2.37
N VAL A 2 12.79 -7.27 -3.67
CA VAL A 2 11.42 -7.32 -4.22
C VAL A 2 11.13 -8.79 -4.59
N ALA A 3 10.07 -9.38 -4.05
CA ALA A 3 9.64 -10.74 -4.36
C ALA A 3 8.45 -10.73 -5.35
N ASP A 4 8.57 -11.45 -6.45
CA ASP A 4 7.57 -11.63 -7.54
C ASP A 4 6.88 -12.99 -7.37
N ILE A 5 5.53 -13.04 -7.43
CA ILE A 5 4.74 -14.21 -7.01
C ILE A 5 3.94 -14.79 -8.19
N ARG A 6 4.31 -15.99 -8.66
CA ARG A 6 3.42 -16.93 -9.36
C ARG A 6 3.42 -18.29 -8.65
N PRO A 7 2.28 -19.01 -8.56
CA PRO A 7 2.19 -20.30 -7.89
C PRO A 7 2.84 -21.43 -8.72
N LYS A 8 3.57 -22.33 -8.06
CA LYS A 8 4.23 -23.52 -8.66
C LYS A 8 3.33 -24.76 -8.55
N THR A 9 3.01 -25.37 -9.69
CA THR A 9 2.57 -26.77 -9.83
C THR A 9 3.75 -27.63 -10.30
N GLY A 10 3.74 -28.91 -9.93
CA GLY A 10 4.86 -29.86 -9.98
C GLY A 10 5.48 -30.16 -11.34
N ALA A 11 6.65 -30.81 -11.26
CA ALA A 11 7.69 -30.97 -12.26
C ALA A 11 7.33 -31.76 -13.52
N GLN A 12 7.85 -31.29 -14.66
CA GLN A 12 8.48 -32.05 -15.75
C GLN A 12 9.10 -31.05 -16.78
N THR A 13 10.38 -31.25 -17.13
CA THR A 13 11.06 -30.61 -18.28
C THR A 13 11.44 -31.76 -19.23
N PRO A 14 11.56 -31.60 -20.57
CA PRO A 14 11.76 -30.34 -21.29
C PRO A 14 11.01 -30.20 -22.63
N GLU A 15 10.54 -28.99 -22.94
CA GLU A 15 10.57 -28.49 -24.31
C GLU A 15 10.54 -26.95 -24.30
N ARG A 16 11.40 -26.35 -25.12
CA ARG A 16 11.57 -24.89 -25.22
C ARG A 16 10.32 -24.24 -25.83
N LEU A 17 9.33 -23.91 -25.01
CA LEU A 17 8.34 -22.90 -25.39
C LEU A 17 9.02 -21.52 -25.30
N LYS A 18 9.36 -20.95 -26.46
CA LYS A 18 9.62 -19.52 -26.58
C LYS A 18 8.32 -18.77 -26.23
N LEU A 19 8.11 -18.49 -24.95
CA LEU A 19 7.06 -17.59 -24.50
C LEU A 19 7.52 -16.16 -24.83
N SER A 20 7.18 -15.70 -26.04
CA SER A 20 7.23 -14.29 -26.40
C SER A 20 6.20 -13.54 -25.55
N LEU A 21 6.57 -13.22 -24.31
CA LEU A 21 5.97 -12.11 -23.58
C LEU A 21 6.54 -10.85 -24.19
N ALA A 22 5.86 -10.31 -25.21
CA ALA A 22 6.05 -8.91 -25.55
C ALA A 22 5.85 -8.12 -24.25
N PRO A 23 6.85 -7.33 -23.79
CA PRO A 23 6.65 -6.49 -22.63
C PRO A 23 5.47 -5.57 -22.96
N ALA A 24 4.44 -5.57 -22.10
CA ALA A 24 3.45 -4.50 -22.12
C ALA A 24 4.23 -3.18 -22.14
N PRO A 25 3.80 -2.17 -22.93
CA PRO A 25 4.53 -0.92 -23.04
C PRO A 25 4.80 -0.39 -21.64
N VAL A 26 6.07 -0.43 -21.24
CA VAL A 26 6.49 0.03 -19.92
C VAL A 26 6.34 1.53 -19.99
N SER A 27 5.31 2.06 -19.33
CA SER A 27 5.15 3.50 -19.14
C SER A 27 6.49 4.05 -18.65
N ARG A 28 6.96 5.15 -19.26
CA ARG A 28 8.15 5.83 -18.72
C ARG A 28 7.86 6.16 -17.25
N PRO A 29 8.86 6.17 -16.35
CA PRO A 29 8.62 6.47 -14.94
C PRO A 29 7.75 7.74 -14.75
N ALA A 30 8.01 8.78 -15.54
CA ALA A 30 7.26 10.04 -15.53
C ALA A 30 5.76 9.91 -15.88
N ASP A 31 5.36 8.88 -16.63
CA ASP A 31 3.97 8.61 -17.01
C ASP A 31 3.26 7.69 -16.00
N LEU A 32 4.01 7.09 -15.07
CA LEU A 32 3.46 6.16 -14.08
C LEU A 32 2.74 6.95 -12.98
N ARG A 33 1.47 6.63 -12.73
CA ARG A 33 0.68 7.30 -11.70
C ARG A 33 0.68 6.46 -10.43
N VAL A 34 1.26 6.99 -9.37
CA VAL A 34 1.43 6.29 -8.09
C VAL A 34 0.59 6.97 -7.02
N LEU A 35 -0.24 6.17 -6.34
CA LEU A 35 -1.00 6.61 -5.18
C LEU A 35 -0.46 5.96 -3.91
N HIS A 36 0.19 6.73 -3.06
CA HIS A 36 0.51 6.30 -1.69
C HIS A 36 -0.69 6.49 -0.77
N ILE A 37 -0.93 5.50 0.09
CA ILE A 37 -1.95 5.56 1.14
C ILE A 37 -1.27 5.34 2.50
N GLY A 38 -1.11 6.44 3.22
CA GLY A 38 -0.57 6.47 4.58
C GLY A 38 -1.65 6.61 5.65
N LYS A 39 -1.25 6.50 6.92
CA LYS A 39 -2.14 6.80 8.04
C LYS A 39 -2.25 8.32 8.23
N TYR A 40 -1.12 8.97 8.42
CA TYR A 40 -0.95 10.41 8.48
C TYR A 40 0.25 10.85 7.61
N TYR A 41 0.44 12.16 7.49
CA TYR A 41 1.55 12.83 6.79
C TYR A 41 1.97 14.04 7.64
N PRO A 42 3.19 14.60 7.55
CA PRO A 42 3.56 15.86 8.21
C PRO A 42 2.41 16.89 8.29
N PRO A 43 2.22 17.59 9.43
CA PRO A 43 3.13 17.71 10.58
C PRO A 43 3.05 16.56 11.61
N TYR A 44 2.27 15.50 11.35
CA TYR A 44 2.21 14.34 12.24
C TYR A 44 3.55 13.60 12.23
N ARG A 45 4.06 13.29 13.41
CA ARG A 45 5.36 12.61 13.60
C ARG A 45 5.15 11.13 13.95
N GLY A 46 5.93 10.27 13.31
CA GLY A 46 5.96 8.82 13.55
C GLY A 46 6.86 8.14 12.51
N GLY A 47 7.32 6.91 12.81
CA GLY A 47 8.27 6.21 11.93
C GLY A 47 7.71 5.94 10.53
N MET A 48 6.44 5.54 10.45
CA MET A 48 5.76 5.32 9.17
C MET A 48 5.49 6.63 8.44
N GLU A 49 5.12 7.70 9.15
CA GLU A 49 4.88 9.03 8.58
C GLU A 49 6.16 9.63 8.01
N SER A 50 7.29 9.53 8.73
CA SER A 50 8.61 9.96 8.26
C SER A 50 9.10 9.17 7.06
N HIS A 51 8.90 7.84 7.06
CA HIS A 51 9.24 7.02 5.91
C HIS A 51 8.39 7.37 4.69
N LEU A 52 7.08 7.55 4.87
CA LEU A 52 6.19 7.94 3.78
C LEU A 52 6.60 9.29 3.20
N GLN A 53 6.92 10.28 4.04
CA GLN A 53 7.43 11.57 3.58
C GLN A 53 8.71 11.39 2.76
N CYS A 54 9.74 10.75 3.34
CA CYS A 54 11.02 10.54 2.67
C CYS A 54 10.86 9.85 1.31
N LEU A 55 10.09 8.75 1.25
CA LEU A 55 9.84 8.05 0.00
C LEU A 55 9.06 8.92 -1.00
N SER A 56 8.11 9.72 -0.53
CA SER A 56 7.35 10.62 -1.38
C SER A 56 8.21 11.74 -1.95
N ASP A 57 9.13 12.28 -1.17
CA ASP A 57 10.05 13.34 -1.61
C ASP A 57 11.04 12.80 -2.65
N GLU A 58 11.59 11.59 -2.44
CA GLU A 58 12.51 10.94 -3.38
C GLU A 58 11.84 10.56 -4.70
N LEU A 59 10.57 10.13 -4.67
CA LEU A 59 9.83 9.80 -5.89
C LEU A 59 9.23 11.01 -6.59
N ASN A 60 9.24 12.18 -5.94
CA ASN A 60 8.70 13.40 -6.50
C ASN A 60 9.51 13.81 -7.74
N GLY A 61 8.83 14.06 -8.86
CA GLY A 61 9.47 14.35 -10.14
C GLY A 61 9.95 13.12 -10.92
N MET A 62 9.94 11.92 -10.32
CA MET A 62 10.19 10.66 -11.04
C MET A 62 8.91 10.03 -11.58
N VAL A 63 7.77 10.24 -10.90
CA VAL A 63 6.44 9.68 -11.22
C VAL A 63 5.33 10.71 -10.94
N ASP A 64 4.11 10.53 -11.48
CA ASP A 64 2.91 11.30 -11.04
C ASP A 64 2.47 10.77 -9.67
N LEU A 65 3.02 11.39 -8.62
CA LEU A 65 2.81 10.98 -7.24
C LEU A 65 1.66 11.74 -6.57
N LYS A 66 0.76 10.97 -5.96
CA LYS A 66 -0.28 11.46 -5.06
C LYS A 66 -0.24 10.69 -3.75
N VAL A 67 -0.56 11.38 -2.66
CA VAL A 67 -0.65 10.78 -1.33
C VAL A 67 -2.03 11.04 -0.76
N ILE A 68 -2.67 9.99 -0.24
CA ILE A 68 -3.90 10.11 0.54
C ILE A 68 -3.64 9.64 1.98
N VAL A 69 -4.03 10.46 2.95
CA VAL A 69 -3.90 10.16 4.39
C VAL A 69 -5.14 10.61 5.16
N ALA A 70 -5.28 10.22 6.43
CA ALA A 70 -6.31 10.76 7.29
C ALA A 70 -6.00 12.20 7.72
N ASN A 71 -7.05 12.99 7.93
CA ASN A 71 -7.00 14.28 8.60
C ASN A 71 -7.35 14.12 10.10
N ALA A 72 -6.89 14.99 11.00
CA ALA A 72 -7.46 15.01 12.35
C ALA A 72 -8.88 15.56 12.37
N GLU A 73 -9.21 16.42 11.41
CA GLU A 73 -10.51 17.07 11.31
C GLU A 73 -11.50 16.29 10.44
N ARG A 74 -12.79 16.66 10.51
CA ARG A 74 -13.86 16.02 9.73
C ARG A 74 -13.90 16.45 8.26
N ARG A 75 -13.13 17.47 7.88
CA ARG A 75 -13.08 18.00 6.50
C ARG A 75 -11.95 17.37 5.71
N THR A 76 -12.23 17.08 4.44
CA THR A 76 -11.19 16.70 3.48
C THR A 76 -10.48 17.96 2.99
N MET A 77 -9.16 17.91 2.96
CA MET A 77 -8.30 18.98 2.47
C MET A 77 -7.35 18.46 1.41
N LYS A 78 -7.00 19.32 0.46
CA LYS A 78 -5.91 19.10 -0.48
C LYS A 78 -4.82 20.12 -0.21
N ALA A 79 -3.57 19.68 -0.30
CA ALA A 79 -2.39 20.51 -0.14
C ALA A 79 -1.29 20.00 -1.05
N VAL A 80 -0.36 20.88 -1.40
CA VAL A 80 0.91 20.50 -1.99
C VAL A 80 1.98 20.74 -0.94
N ILE A 81 2.77 19.72 -0.63
CA ILE A 81 3.88 19.80 0.33
C ILE A 81 5.12 19.32 -0.39
N ASP A 82 6.12 20.19 -0.49
CA ASP A 82 7.40 19.89 -1.15
C ASP A 82 7.21 19.34 -2.58
N GLY A 83 6.20 19.85 -3.29
CA GLY A 83 5.81 19.44 -4.65
C GLY A 83 4.89 18.20 -4.73
N VAL A 84 4.64 17.51 -3.61
CA VAL A 84 3.80 16.31 -3.56
C VAL A 84 2.34 16.66 -3.32
N ASN A 85 1.45 16.10 -4.14
CA ASN A 85 -0.01 16.29 -3.99
C ASN A 85 -0.57 15.44 -2.85
N ILE A 86 -0.97 16.08 -1.75
CA ILE A 86 -1.52 15.43 -0.56
C ILE A 86 -3.02 15.67 -0.45
N THR A 87 -3.81 14.61 -0.31
CA THR A 87 -5.22 14.67 0.09
C THR A 87 -5.38 14.13 1.51
N ARG A 88 -5.69 15.01 2.46
CA ARG A 88 -6.03 14.64 3.84
C ARG A 88 -7.53 14.43 3.94
N VAL A 89 -7.97 13.19 4.07
CA VAL A 89 -9.39 12.82 4.10
C VAL A 89 -9.97 13.04 5.48
N GLY A 90 -11.14 13.68 5.55
CA GLY A 90 -11.82 13.93 6.81
C GLY A 90 -12.04 12.67 7.65
N LYS A 91 -11.62 12.72 8.92
CA LYS A 91 -11.79 11.63 9.88
C LYS A 91 -13.10 11.78 10.63
N PHE A 92 -13.89 10.71 10.63
CA PHE A 92 -15.16 10.63 11.35
C PHE A 92 -14.97 10.26 12.82
N CYS A 93 -14.14 9.27 13.10
CA CYS A 93 -13.75 8.85 14.45
C CYS A 93 -12.45 8.03 14.40
N ASP A 94 -11.93 7.63 15.56
CA ASP A 94 -10.88 6.61 15.67
C ASP A 94 -11.44 5.35 16.31
N ILE A 95 -11.16 4.19 15.71
CA ILE A 95 -11.41 2.88 16.33
C ILE A 95 -10.06 2.29 16.69
N LYS A 96 -9.75 2.21 17.98
CA LYS A 96 -8.50 1.62 18.49
C LYS A 96 -7.24 2.18 17.78
N SER A 97 -7.19 3.49 17.59
CA SER A 97 -6.13 4.25 16.88
C SER A 97 -6.12 4.11 15.35
N ALA A 98 -7.09 3.43 14.74
CA ALA A 98 -7.30 3.45 13.29
C ALA A 98 -8.34 4.52 12.93
N PRO A 99 -7.99 5.52 12.09
CA PRO A 99 -8.91 6.59 11.73
C PRO A 99 -9.96 6.06 10.77
N VAL A 100 -11.24 6.29 11.05
CA VAL A 100 -12.35 5.95 10.15
C VAL A 100 -12.62 7.14 9.24
N CYS A 101 -12.33 6.97 7.95
CA CYS A 101 -12.45 8.03 6.95
C CYS A 101 -13.39 7.57 5.82
N PRO A 102 -14.72 7.80 5.90
CA PRO A 102 -15.67 7.29 4.91
C PRO A 102 -15.37 7.74 3.48
N ALA A 103 -14.88 8.97 3.32
CA ALA A 103 -14.52 9.51 2.01
C ALA A 103 -13.29 8.82 1.38
N LEU A 104 -12.49 8.07 2.16
CA LEU A 104 -11.26 7.42 1.66
C LEU A 104 -11.57 6.44 0.52
N VAL A 105 -12.65 5.67 0.64
CA VAL A 105 -13.09 4.73 -0.41
C VAL A 105 -13.34 5.47 -1.72
N ARG A 106 -13.98 6.63 -1.65
CA ARG A 106 -14.33 7.45 -2.82
C ARG A 106 -13.09 8.09 -3.44
N GLU A 107 -12.17 8.62 -2.63
CA GLU A 107 -10.93 9.22 -3.13
C GLU A 107 -10.03 8.17 -3.78
N ILE A 108 -9.91 6.96 -3.21
CA ILE A 108 -9.19 5.86 -3.85
C ILE A 108 -9.87 5.47 -5.17
N ARG A 109 -11.19 5.26 -5.18
CA ARG A 109 -11.94 4.86 -6.38
C ARG A 109 -11.82 5.85 -7.54
N ARG A 110 -11.75 7.15 -7.24
CA ARG A 110 -11.62 8.23 -8.24
C ARG A 110 -10.19 8.41 -8.74
N SER A 111 -9.20 7.84 -8.05
CA SER A 111 -7.83 7.84 -8.51
C SER A 111 -7.73 7.12 -9.85
N LYS A 112 -6.84 7.62 -10.72
CA LYS A 112 -6.45 6.95 -11.97
C LYS A 112 -5.10 6.27 -11.81
N ALA A 113 -4.70 5.95 -10.59
CA ALA A 113 -3.36 5.44 -10.32
C ALA A 113 -3.15 4.07 -10.99
N ASP A 114 -1.97 3.88 -11.57
CA ASP A 114 -1.54 2.60 -12.10
C ASP A 114 -1.04 1.69 -10.95
N ILE A 115 -0.51 2.32 -9.89
CA ILE A 115 -0.07 1.66 -8.66
C ILE A 115 -0.74 2.29 -7.44
N VAL A 116 -1.29 1.45 -6.56
CA VAL A 116 -1.75 1.86 -5.23
C VAL A 116 -0.83 1.24 -4.19
N HIS A 117 -0.10 2.07 -3.45
CA HIS A 117 0.89 1.66 -2.48
C HIS A 117 0.39 1.93 -1.05
N ILE A 118 0.07 0.88 -0.31
CA ILE A 118 -0.40 0.97 1.08
C ILE A 118 0.79 0.86 2.05
N HIS A 119 0.89 1.81 2.98
CA HIS A 119 1.86 1.76 4.08
C HIS A 119 1.17 1.11 5.30
N TRP A 120 1.66 -0.06 5.69
CA TRP A 120 1.14 -0.86 6.82
C TRP A 120 1.99 -0.64 8.07
N PRO A 121 1.43 -0.42 9.28
CA PRO A 121 0.07 -0.76 9.72
C PRO A 121 -1.02 0.29 9.50
N ASN A 122 -2.00 -0.02 8.64
CA ASN A 122 -3.14 0.85 8.35
C ASN A 122 -4.39 0.05 7.89
N PRO A 123 -5.20 -0.48 8.83
CA PRO A 123 -6.38 -1.29 8.49
C PRO A 123 -7.44 -0.50 7.72
N THR A 124 -7.56 0.81 7.99
CA THR A 124 -8.48 1.69 7.25
C THR A 124 -8.13 1.74 5.76
N ALA A 125 -6.84 1.87 5.42
CA ALA A 125 -6.39 1.88 4.03
C ALA A 125 -6.71 0.56 3.32
N VAL A 126 -6.46 -0.57 3.98
CA VAL A 126 -6.73 -1.91 3.42
C VAL A 126 -8.23 -2.09 3.15
N LEU A 127 -9.09 -1.77 4.12
CA LEU A 127 -10.54 -1.84 3.95
C LEU A 127 -11.01 -0.91 2.84
N ALA A 128 -10.52 0.33 2.83
CA ALA A 128 -10.94 1.32 1.86
C ALA A 128 -10.50 0.95 0.44
N TYR A 129 -9.29 0.40 0.27
CA TYR A 129 -8.82 -0.12 -1.00
C TYR A 129 -9.71 -1.26 -1.51
N LEU A 130 -9.97 -2.27 -0.68
CA LEU A 130 -10.83 -3.39 -1.07
C LEU A 130 -12.25 -2.92 -1.45
N ALA A 131 -12.82 -2.01 -0.67
CA ALA A 131 -14.14 -1.42 -0.94
C ALA A 131 -14.15 -0.50 -2.16
N SER A 132 -13.03 0.13 -2.52
CA SER A 132 -12.93 1.03 -3.67
C SER A 132 -13.04 0.30 -5.01
N ARG A 133 -12.70 -1.00 -5.06
CA ARG A 133 -12.58 -1.82 -6.28
C ARG A 133 -11.64 -1.20 -7.33
N HIS A 134 -10.64 -0.46 -6.87
CA HIS A 134 -9.63 0.13 -7.74
C HIS A 134 -8.85 -0.97 -8.48
N GLN A 135 -8.46 -0.68 -9.72
CA GLN A 135 -7.87 -1.68 -10.64
C GLN A 135 -6.33 -1.57 -10.75
N GLY A 136 -5.73 -0.49 -10.25
CA GLY A 136 -4.28 -0.34 -10.20
C GLY A 136 -3.60 -1.45 -9.38
N ARG A 137 -2.34 -1.74 -9.72
CA ARG A 137 -1.53 -2.76 -9.04
C ARG A 137 -1.34 -2.38 -7.57
N LEU A 138 -1.67 -3.29 -6.67
CA LEU A 138 -1.52 -3.09 -5.24
C LEU A 138 -0.09 -3.40 -4.80
N VAL A 139 0.53 -2.47 -4.08
CA VAL A 139 1.85 -2.65 -3.45
C VAL A 139 1.72 -2.35 -1.96
N PHE A 140 2.47 -3.07 -1.13
CA PHE A 140 2.57 -2.77 0.30
C PHE A 140 3.99 -2.39 0.68
N THR A 141 4.14 -1.41 1.57
CA THR A 141 5.31 -1.35 2.48
C THR A 141 4.87 -1.77 3.86
N TYR A 142 5.47 -2.83 4.37
CA TYR A 142 5.21 -3.42 5.68
C TYR A 142 6.23 -2.91 6.69
N HIS A 143 5.83 -1.93 7.51
CA HIS A 143 6.71 -1.30 8.50
C HIS A 143 6.87 -2.13 9.76
N SER A 144 5.81 -2.80 10.19
CA SER A 144 5.78 -3.63 11.40
C SER A 144 4.48 -4.43 11.48
N ASP A 145 4.47 -5.54 12.21
CA ASP A 145 3.24 -6.22 12.59
C ASP A 145 2.38 -5.36 13.54
N ILE A 146 1.05 -5.55 13.52
CA ILE A 146 0.16 -4.98 14.54
C ILE A 146 0.33 -5.79 15.84
N VAL A 147 1.48 -5.65 16.49
CA VAL A 147 1.83 -6.42 17.71
C VAL A 147 1.02 -5.93 18.92
N ARG A 148 0.54 -4.67 18.92
CA ARG A 148 -0.12 -4.05 20.08
C ARG A 148 -1.57 -4.45 20.33
N GLN A 149 -2.26 -5.12 19.40
CA GLN A 149 -3.71 -5.43 19.54
C GLN A 149 -4.08 -6.82 19.02
N ARG A 150 -3.51 -7.85 19.64
CA ARG A 150 -3.65 -9.28 19.25
C ARG A 150 -5.07 -9.71 18.86
N MET A 151 -6.12 -9.29 19.56
CA MET A 151 -7.50 -9.70 19.22
C MET A 151 -8.07 -9.05 17.96
N LEU A 152 -7.83 -7.74 17.74
CA LEU A 152 -8.31 -7.07 16.54
C LEU A 152 -7.47 -7.49 15.32
N ALA A 153 -6.19 -7.76 15.55
CA ALA A 153 -5.30 -8.35 14.55
C ALA A 153 -5.88 -9.67 14.05
N VAL A 154 -6.25 -10.62 14.92
CA VAL A 154 -6.83 -11.92 14.52
C VAL A 154 -8.11 -11.77 13.69
N ALA A 155 -9.05 -10.91 14.10
CA ALA A 155 -10.28 -10.68 13.34
C ALA A 155 -10.02 -9.99 11.98
N PHE A 156 -8.98 -9.15 11.91
CA PHE A 156 -8.59 -8.46 10.68
C PHE A 156 -7.69 -9.29 9.77
N THR A 157 -6.98 -10.29 10.30
CA THR A 157 -6.07 -11.19 9.57
C THR A 157 -6.66 -11.74 8.27
N PRO A 158 -7.89 -12.28 8.20
CA PRO A 158 -8.43 -12.78 6.93
C PRO A 158 -8.56 -11.69 5.86
N ILE A 159 -8.95 -10.47 6.27
CA ILE A 159 -9.07 -9.31 5.37
C ILE A 159 -7.69 -8.88 4.88
N LEU A 160 -6.73 -8.79 5.80
CA LEU A 160 -5.35 -8.45 5.46
C LEU A 160 -4.74 -9.49 4.52
N ARG A 161 -4.86 -10.78 4.81
CA ARG A 161 -4.38 -11.88 3.94
C ARG A 161 -5.01 -11.81 2.56
N HIS A 162 -6.32 -11.53 2.47
CA HIS A 162 -6.98 -11.33 1.18
C HIS A 162 -6.39 -10.16 0.38
N ALA A 163 -6.07 -9.06 1.04
CA ALA A 163 -5.41 -7.92 0.40
C ALA A 163 -3.97 -8.25 -0.02
N LEU A 164 -3.19 -8.90 0.84
CA LEU A 164 -1.81 -9.31 0.55
C LEU A 164 -1.74 -10.31 -0.62
N LYS A 165 -2.67 -11.26 -0.71
CA LYS A 165 -2.77 -12.17 -1.88
C LYS A 165 -3.03 -11.46 -3.21
N LYS A 166 -3.60 -10.25 -3.17
CA LYS A 166 -3.81 -9.41 -4.37
C LYS A 166 -2.64 -8.47 -4.64
N ALA A 167 -1.68 -8.35 -3.73
CA ALA A 167 -0.55 -7.46 -3.89
C ALA A 167 0.37 -7.98 -5.00
N ALA A 168 0.75 -7.10 -5.90
CA ALA A 168 1.77 -7.36 -6.91
C ALA A 168 3.17 -7.38 -6.28
N ALA A 169 3.37 -6.66 -5.17
CA ALA A 169 4.61 -6.67 -4.41
C ALA A 169 4.38 -6.31 -2.94
N ILE A 170 5.20 -6.89 -2.06
CA ILE A 170 5.27 -6.56 -0.63
C ILE A 170 6.71 -6.20 -0.31
N ILE A 171 6.92 -4.95 0.14
CA ILE A 171 8.20 -4.40 0.55
C ILE A 171 8.26 -4.48 2.07
N VAL A 172 9.32 -5.06 2.64
CA VAL A 172 9.54 -5.08 4.09
C VAL A 172 10.68 -4.15 4.46
N THR A 173 10.57 -3.48 5.60
CA THR A 173 11.61 -2.56 6.10
C THR A 173 12.74 -3.27 6.85
N SER A 174 12.54 -4.51 7.28
CA SER A 174 13.58 -5.34 7.92
C SER A 174 13.45 -6.81 7.50
N PRO A 175 14.55 -7.49 7.13
CA PRO A 175 14.56 -8.92 6.82
C PRO A 175 13.99 -9.78 7.95
N ASN A 176 14.20 -9.37 9.21
CA ASN A 176 13.77 -10.13 10.39
C ASN A 176 12.24 -10.31 10.49
N TYR A 177 11.44 -9.43 9.87
CA TYR A 177 9.97 -9.58 9.86
C TYR A 177 9.49 -10.68 8.91
N ILE A 178 10.20 -10.93 7.81
CA ILE A 178 9.93 -12.08 6.96
C ILE A 178 10.13 -13.37 7.77
N GLU A 179 11.10 -13.34 8.70
CA GLU A 179 11.45 -14.46 9.56
C GLU A 179 10.50 -14.71 10.72
N SER A 180 10.01 -13.66 11.37
CA SER A 180 9.25 -13.76 12.62
C SER A 180 7.73 -13.53 12.51
N SER A 181 7.21 -13.08 11.36
CA SER A 181 5.79 -12.77 11.21
C SER A 181 4.98 -13.97 10.72
N ASP A 182 3.96 -14.37 11.48
CA ASP A 182 2.96 -15.39 11.09
C ASP A 182 2.18 -15.01 9.82
N ILE A 183 2.20 -13.72 9.44
CA ILE A 183 1.51 -13.21 8.25
C ILE A 183 2.44 -13.22 7.04
N LEU A 184 3.71 -12.81 7.21
CA LEU A 184 4.64 -12.67 6.08
C LEU A 184 5.36 -13.99 5.72
N SER A 185 5.44 -14.96 6.64
CA SER A 185 6.06 -16.26 6.37
C SER A 185 5.43 -17.00 5.19
N GLU A 186 4.13 -16.78 4.93
CA GLU A 186 3.38 -17.35 3.80
C GLU A 186 3.73 -16.73 2.43
N TYR A 187 4.45 -15.60 2.39
CA TYR A 187 4.75 -14.84 1.17
C TYR A 187 6.24 -14.81 0.82
N ARG A 188 7.03 -15.74 1.40
CA ARG A 188 8.45 -15.90 1.06
C ARG A 188 8.62 -16.42 -0.36
N SER A 189 9.50 -15.78 -1.12
CA SER A 189 10.01 -16.20 -2.43
C SER A 189 11.52 -16.20 -2.39
#